data_AF-A0A7Y4VCE4-F1
#
_entry.id   AF-A0A7Y4VCE4-F1
#
_cell.length_a   1.000
_cell.length_b   1.000
_cell.length_c   1.000
_cell.angle_alpha   90.00
_cell.angle_beta   90.00
_cell.angle_gamma   90.00
#
_symmetry.space_group_name_H-M   'P 1'
#
loop_
_entity.id
_entity.type
_entity.pdbx_description
1 polymer ?
#
loop_
_entity_poly.entity_id
_entity_poly.type
_entity_poly.pdbx_seq_one_letter_code
_entity_poly.pdbx_strand_id
1 'polypeptide(L)'
;MRRYITIIVLVVCFTVIGFLVFRGLERRHPAPISPINSSGSNIVLGVAFTLMPQPSDHSPGSFPSKVERAQMSDEALLALLEQLGHVPEDALLGTDWRVWKLAQQTSWWGKRLDPREFWKERVVWLDESAQSQARRYGRGYPPMPYEGSGLPQYPDDGGRVWNYSGAEGPNIHFVLSSKESAYWDKFSKTHPKPPNTIARQQQSSSENLLELRHDYEQRGNPRGTTPEELAQIEATYKRRAVELGYPQEAFEYEALFWSYVQATQQEYRELLDTGQTTNSIRVKKLLAHLAVDANYITDPLTDAQVKAANAWKVSYLQRLRREQVDESYINAYLKSWNLSSEAVFNGTNQP
;
A
#
# COMPACT_ATOMS: atom_id res chain seq x y z
N MET A 1 20.13 28.47 26.36
CA MET A 1 18.70 28.24 26.62
C MET A 1 17.80 28.52 25.41
N ARG A 2 17.85 29.70 24.77
CA ARG A 2 17.00 30.01 23.59
C ARG A 2 17.16 29.05 22.40
N ARG A 3 18.37 28.56 22.09
CA ARG A 3 18.61 27.60 20.98
C ARG A 3 18.01 26.20 21.22
N TYR A 4 17.94 25.75 22.48
CA TYR A 4 17.34 24.45 22.83
C TYR A 4 15.81 24.45 22.71
N ILE A 5 15.19 25.60 22.98
CA ILE A 5 13.73 25.77 22.84
C ILE A 5 13.34 25.71 21.36
N THR A 6 14.14 26.28 20.46
CA THR A 6 13.87 26.23 19.00
C THR A 6 13.95 24.82 18.44
N ILE A 7 14.92 24.01 18.89
CA ILE A 7 15.08 22.61 18.45
C ILE A 7 13.92 21.74 18.93
N ILE A 8 13.49 21.90 20.19
CA ILE A 8 12.35 21.15 20.74
C ILE A 8 11.05 21.52 20.01
N VAL A 9 10.84 22.80 19.71
CA VAL A 9 9.66 23.26 18.95
C VAL A 9 9.67 22.68 17.52
N LEU A 10 10.82 22.65 16.84
CA LEU A 10 10.93 22.05 15.51
C LEU A 10 10.64 20.54 15.54
N VAL A 11 11.23 19.80 16.48
CA VAL A 11 11.01 18.35 16.59
C VAL A 11 9.55 18.03 16.90
N VAL A 12 8.91 18.80 17.80
CA VAL A 12 7.49 18.64 18.12
C VAL A 12 6.63 18.98 16.91
N CYS A 13 6.91 20.08 16.20
CA CYS A 13 6.19 20.44 14.98
C CYS A 13 6.33 19.36 13.89
N PHE A 14 7.51 18.75 13.70
CA PHE A 14 7.68 17.66 12.73
C PHE A 14 6.98 16.37 13.15
N THR A 15 6.89 16.06 14.45
CA THR A 15 6.11 14.91 14.93
C THR A 15 4.60 15.13 14.77
N VAL A 16 4.10 16.34 15.05
CA VAL A 16 2.69 16.69 14.89
C VAL A 16 2.32 16.77 13.40
N ILE A 17 3.17 17.34 12.55
CA ILE A 17 2.95 17.38 11.09
C ILE A 17 3.03 15.97 10.51
N GLY A 18 3.99 15.13 10.92
CA GLY A 18 4.05 13.73 10.50
C GLY A 18 2.80 12.94 10.90
N PHE A 19 2.29 13.15 12.11
CA PHE A 19 1.07 12.52 12.60
C PHE A 19 -0.20 13.04 11.89
N LEU A 20 -0.25 14.33 11.56
CA LEU A 20 -1.36 14.95 10.82
C LEU A 20 -1.32 14.61 9.32
N VAL A 21 -0.14 14.43 8.72
CA VAL A 21 0.02 13.97 7.33
C VAL A 21 -0.34 12.49 7.23
N PHE A 22 0.05 11.66 8.22
CA PHE A 22 -0.37 10.25 8.29
C PHE A 22 -1.90 10.10 8.43
N ARG A 23 -2.55 10.94 9.27
CA ARG A 23 -4.02 11.00 9.34
C ARG A 23 -4.69 11.71 8.16
N GLY A 24 -3.97 12.58 7.45
CA GLY A 24 -4.46 13.31 6.29
C GLY A 24 -4.41 12.51 4.99
N LEU A 25 -3.46 11.57 4.87
CA LEU A 25 -3.34 10.64 3.75
C LEU A 25 -4.45 9.57 3.76
N GLU A 26 -5.02 9.24 4.92
CA GLU A 26 -6.28 8.48 5.01
C GLU A 26 -7.51 9.28 4.54
N ARG A 27 -7.40 10.61 4.34
CA ARG A 27 -8.51 11.50 4.00
C ARG A 27 -8.46 12.09 2.59
N ARG A 28 -7.49 11.74 1.76
CA ARG A 28 -7.44 12.21 0.36
C ARG A 28 -7.84 11.11 -0.59
N HIS A 29 -9.16 10.95 -0.77
CA HIS A 29 -9.68 10.46 -2.05
C HIS A 29 -9.43 11.54 -3.11
N PRO A 30 -9.02 11.19 -4.34
CA PRO A 30 -9.04 12.12 -5.45
C PRO A 30 -10.48 12.59 -5.71
N ALA A 31 -10.64 13.87 -6.03
CA ALA A 31 -11.92 14.45 -6.43
C ALA A 31 -12.52 13.70 -7.64
N PRO A 32 -13.86 13.65 -7.78
CA PRO A 32 -14.52 12.94 -8.86
C PRO A 32 -14.20 13.61 -10.20
N ILE A 33 -13.61 12.84 -11.12
CA ILE A 33 -13.49 13.21 -12.52
C ILE A 33 -14.84 12.93 -13.18
N SER A 34 -15.54 13.99 -13.62
CA SER A 34 -16.71 13.89 -14.48
C SER A 34 -16.35 13.22 -15.82
N PRO A 35 -17.28 12.47 -16.44
CA PRO A 35 -16.97 11.57 -17.54
C PRO A 35 -16.70 12.35 -18.83
N ILE A 36 -15.50 12.19 -19.38
CA ILE A 36 -15.21 12.52 -20.78
C ILE A 36 -15.18 11.21 -21.55
N ASN A 37 -16.14 11.07 -22.46
CA ASN A 37 -16.15 10.07 -23.52
C ASN A 37 -14.78 9.99 -24.20
N SER A 38 -14.11 8.85 -24.14
CA SER A 38 -13.11 8.48 -25.14
C SER A 38 -13.09 6.97 -25.32
N SER A 39 -13.24 6.60 -26.58
CA SER A 39 -13.27 5.25 -27.10
C SER A 39 -11.93 4.53 -26.90
N GLY A 40 -12.06 3.23 -26.67
CA GLY A 40 -11.06 2.15 -26.74
C GLY A 40 -9.58 2.47 -26.97
N SER A 41 -8.75 1.95 -26.07
CA SER A 41 -7.49 1.27 -26.43
C SER A 41 -7.06 0.37 -25.28
N ASN A 42 -7.18 -0.94 -25.50
CA ASN A 42 -6.59 -2.00 -24.69
C ASN A 42 -5.09 -2.06 -24.97
N ILE A 43 -4.25 -2.15 -23.93
CA ILE A 43 -2.90 -2.72 -24.06
C ILE A 43 -2.92 -4.10 -23.41
N VAL A 44 -2.79 -5.10 -24.28
CA VAL A 44 -2.49 -6.50 -23.96
C VAL A 44 -0.97 -6.68 -24.10
N LEU A 45 -0.32 -7.25 -23.09
CA LEU A 45 0.94 -7.99 -23.25
C LEU A 45 0.56 -9.46 -23.44
N GLY A 46 0.96 -10.02 -24.58
CA GLY A 46 0.41 -11.24 -25.15
C GLY A 46 0.76 -12.53 -24.41
N VAL A 47 -0.28 -13.32 -24.15
CA VAL A 47 -0.28 -14.77 -24.31
C VAL A 47 -1.40 -15.08 -25.29
N ALA A 48 -1.04 -15.59 -26.47
CA ALA A 48 -2.00 -15.89 -27.53
C ALA A 48 -2.79 -17.15 -27.18
N PHE A 49 -4.04 -16.97 -26.74
CA PHE A 49 -5.08 -17.99 -26.83
C PHE A 49 -6.14 -17.49 -27.81
N THR A 50 -6.27 -18.19 -28.92
CA THR A 50 -7.30 -17.96 -29.93
C THR A 50 -8.66 -18.33 -29.35
N LEU A 51 -9.56 -17.36 -29.16
CA LEU A 51 -10.97 -17.60 -28.83
C LEU A 51 -11.85 -17.00 -29.94
N MET A 52 -12.56 -17.89 -30.63
CA MET A 52 -13.70 -17.55 -31.48
C MET A 52 -14.89 -17.09 -30.63
N PRO A 53 -15.84 -16.32 -31.19
CA PRO A 53 -17.02 -15.86 -30.47
C PRO A 53 -18.10 -16.94 -30.45
N GLN A 54 -18.64 -17.24 -29.27
CA GLN A 54 -19.92 -17.94 -29.13
C GLN A 54 -20.64 -17.52 -27.83
N PRO A 55 -21.95 -17.76 -27.70
CA PRO A 55 -22.96 -16.75 -27.46
C PRO A 55 -23.33 -16.63 -25.98
N SER A 56 -24.15 -15.63 -25.68
CA SER A 56 -24.84 -15.40 -24.42
C SER A 56 -25.47 -16.67 -23.84
N ASP A 57 -24.84 -17.25 -22.82
CA ASP A 57 -25.43 -18.27 -21.96
C ASP A 57 -25.60 -17.70 -20.55
N HIS A 58 -26.86 -17.44 -20.19
CA HIS A 58 -27.29 -17.20 -18.83
C HIS A 58 -27.01 -18.45 -17.98
N SER A 59 -25.87 -18.45 -17.26
CA SER A 59 -25.62 -19.43 -16.21
C SER A 59 -26.48 -19.10 -14.99
N PRO A 60 -27.24 -20.07 -14.43
CA PRO A 60 -27.96 -19.90 -13.17
C PRO A 60 -26.92 -19.84 -12.05
N GLY A 61 -26.58 -18.63 -11.61
CA GLY A 61 -25.52 -18.37 -10.63
C GLY A 61 -24.78 -17.05 -10.80
N SER A 62 -25.04 -16.31 -11.89
CA SER A 62 -24.48 -14.95 -12.07
C SER A 62 -25.08 -13.98 -11.05
N PHE A 63 -24.25 -13.48 -10.15
CA PHE A 63 -24.64 -12.40 -9.24
C PHE A 63 -25.04 -11.15 -10.04
N PRO A 64 -26.12 -10.42 -9.66
CA PRO A 64 -26.55 -9.24 -10.42
C PRO A 64 -25.44 -8.20 -10.54
N SER A 65 -25.31 -7.63 -11.73
CA SER A 65 -24.39 -6.56 -12.04
C SER A 65 -24.68 -5.30 -11.22
N LYS A 66 -23.71 -4.40 -11.10
CA LYS A 66 -23.88 -3.09 -10.44
C LYS A 66 -25.10 -2.32 -10.97
N VAL A 67 -25.37 -2.38 -12.27
CA VAL A 67 -26.53 -1.71 -12.89
C VAL A 67 -27.84 -2.36 -12.46
N GLU A 68 -27.91 -3.68 -12.45
CA GLU A 68 -29.11 -4.42 -12.01
C GLU A 68 -29.38 -4.16 -10.51
N ARG A 69 -28.35 -4.20 -9.66
CA ARG A 69 -28.48 -3.90 -8.22
C ARG A 69 -28.98 -2.48 -7.96
N ALA A 70 -28.61 -1.52 -8.80
CA ALA A 70 -29.10 -0.14 -8.68
C ALA A 70 -30.61 -0.03 -8.92
N GLN A 71 -31.20 -0.94 -9.70
CA GLN A 71 -32.63 -0.96 -10.03
C GLN A 71 -33.48 -1.80 -9.06
N MET A 72 -32.87 -2.65 -8.24
CA MET A 72 -33.57 -3.47 -7.24
C MET A 72 -34.24 -2.60 -6.18
N SER A 73 -35.32 -3.08 -5.53
CA SER A 73 -35.86 -2.45 -4.31
C SER A 73 -34.92 -2.69 -3.12
N ASP A 74 -35.08 -1.93 -2.03
CA ASP A 74 -34.25 -2.10 -0.83
C ASP A 74 -34.45 -3.50 -0.21
N GLU A 75 -35.68 -4.00 -0.23
CA GLU A 75 -36.04 -5.32 0.29
C GLU A 75 -35.40 -6.43 -0.56
N ALA A 76 -35.48 -6.31 -1.89
CA ALA A 76 -34.87 -7.28 -2.80
C ALA A 76 -33.35 -7.29 -2.68
N LEU A 77 -32.73 -6.10 -2.57
CA LEU A 77 -31.28 -5.98 -2.42
C LEU A 77 -30.82 -6.49 -1.04
N LEU A 78 -31.57 -6.23 0.03
CA LEU A 78 -31.29 -6.77 1.36
C LEU A 78 -31.37 -8.31 1.38
N ALA A 79 -32.43 -8.88 0.79
CA ALA A 79 -32.57 -10.34 0.67
C ALA A 79 -31.42 -10.97 -0.14
N LEU A 80 -31.01 -10.32 -1.23
CA LEU A 80 -29.85 -10.73 -2.02
C LEU A 80 -28.55 -10.70 -1.19
N LEU A 81 -28.35 -9.66 -0.38
CA LEU A 81 -27.17 -9.54 0.48
C LEU A 81 -27.18 -10.58 1.62
N GLU A 82 -28.33 -10.91 2.20
CA GLU A 82 -28.47 -12.02 3.15
C GLU A 82 -28.08 -13.35 2.51
N GLN A 83 -28.53 -13.61 1.29
CA GLN A 83 -28.18 -14.82 0.55
C GLN A 83 -26.68 -14.88 0.22
N LEU A 84 -26.08 -13.74 -0.13
CA LEU A 84 -24.65 -13.67 -0.49
C LEU A 84 -23.72 -13.83 0.71
N GLY A 85 -24.11 -13.32 1.89
CA GLY A 85 -23.29 -13.40 3.10
C GLY A 85 -22.13 -12.42 3.16
N HIS A 86 -21.95 -11.56 2.16
CA HIS A 86 -20.91 -10.53 2.09
C HIS A 86 -21.28 -9.40 1.12
N VAL A 87 -20.54 -8.29 1.17
CA VAL A 87 -20.63 -7.24 0.14
C VAL A 87 -19.98 -7.70 -1.18
N PRO A 88 -20.63 -7.53 -2.35
CA PRO A 88 -20.11 -7.95 -3.67
C PRO A 88 -18.80 -7.28 -4.05
N GLU A 89 -17.90 -8.00 -4.73
CA GLU A 89 -16.54 -7.52 -5.03
C GLU A 89 -16.49 -6.20 -5.82
N ASP A 90 -17.41 -6.03 -6.76
CA ASP A 90 -17.54 -4.84 -7.61
C ASP A 90 -18.24 -3.65 -6.91
N ALA A 91 -18.78 -3.83 -5.70
CA ALA A 91 -19.38 -2.75 -4.92
C ALA A 91 -18.29 -1.95 -4.20
N LEU A 92 -17.93 -0.78 -4.75
CA LEU A 92 -16.87 0.05 -4.20
C LEU A 92 -17.40 0.92 -3.06
N LEU A 93 -16.61 0.98 -1.99
CA LEU A 93 -16.90 1.83 -0.83
C LEU A 93 -16.95 3.30 -1.26
N GLY A 94 -18.04 3.99 -0.94
CA GLY A 94 -18.27 5.39 -1.32
C GLY A 94 -19.10 5.58 -2.59
N THR A 95 -18.99 4.70 -3.59
CA THR A 95 -19.82 4.81 -4.81
C THR A 95 -21.11 3.98 -4.72
N ASP A 96 -21.02 2.77 -4.17
CA ASP A 96 -22.16 1.84 -4.04
C ASP A 96 -22.78 1.95 -2.65
N TRP A 97 -22.97 3.18 -2.18
CA TRP A 97 -23.32 3.47 -0.79
C TRP A 97 -24.57 2.74 -0.31
N ARG A 98 -25.55 2.53 -1.19
CA ARG A 98 -26.80 1.83 -0.90
C ARG A 98 -26.57 0.36 -0.56
N VAL A 99 -25.69 -0.31 -1.30
CA VAL A 99 -25.28 -1.70 -1.01
C VAL A 99 -24.64 -1.78 0.37
N TRP A 100 -23.69 -0.88 0.65
CA TRP A 100 -23.00 -0.82 1.93
C TRP A 100 -23.93 -0.44 3.10
N LYS A 101 -24.92 0.42 2.86
CA LYS A 101 -25.94 0.78 3.87
C LYS A 101 -26.82 -0.41 4.22
N LEU A 102 -27.34 -1.13 3.23
CA LEU A 102 -28.22 -2.28 3.45
C LEU A 102 -27.45 -3.48 4.03
N ALA A 103 -26.20 -3.68 3.64
CA ALA A 103 -25.35 -4.73 4.19
C ALA A 103 -25.27 -4.66 5.72
N GLN A 104 -25.26 -3.47 6.32
CA GLN A 104 -25.27 -3.28 7.78
C GLN A 104 -26.52 -3.82 8.50
N GLN A 105 -27.60 -4.05 7.77
CA GLN A 105 -28.86 -4.58 8.31
C GLN A 105 -28.92 -6.11 8.22
N THR A 106 -27.94 -6.74 7.57
CA THR A 106 -27.92 -8.20 7.41
C THR A 106 -27.52 -8.90 8.70
N SER A 107 -27.95 -10.15 8.81
CA SER A 107 -27.67 -11.03 9.94
C SER A 107 -26.18 -11.39 10.07
N TRP A 108 -25.39 -11.25 9.01
CA TRP A 108 -23.97 -11.60 8.99
C TRP A 108 -23.04 -10.41 9.25
N TRP A 109 -23.53 -9.17 9.17
CA TRP A 109 -22.71 -7.98 9.29
C TRP A 109 -21.96 -7.93 10.63
N GLY A 110 -20.64 -7.75 10.55
CA GLY A 110 -19.77 -7.64 11.71
C GLY A 110 -19.56 -8.95 12.47
N LYS A 111 -20.09 -10.10 12.02
CA LYS A 111 -19.81 -11.40 12.65
C LYS A 111 -18.33 -11.77 12.52
N ARG A 112 -17.81 -12.51 13.51
CA ARG A 112 -16.44 -13.02 13.48
C ARG A 112 -16.28 -13.95 12.26
N LEU A 113 -15.21 -13.74 11.51
CA LEU A 113 -14.83 -14.57 10.38
C LEU A 113 -13.99 -15.75 10.86
N ASP A 114 -14.14 -16.91 10.23
CA ASP A 114 -13.25 -18.04 10.47
C ASP A 114 -11.85 -17.67 9.93
N PRO A 115 -10.81 -17.60 10.80
CA PRO A 115 -9.47 -17.30 10.35
C PRO A 115 -8.93 -18.32 9.33
N ARG A 116 -9.28 -19.61 9.45
CA ARG A 116 -8.75 -20.65 8.56
C ARG A 116 -9.24 -20.47 7.13
N GLU A 117 -10.54 -20.25 6.97
CA GLU A 117 -11.13 -20.00 5.65
C GLU A 117 -10.69 -18.64 5.09
N PHE A 118 -10.62 -17.60 5.93
CA PHE A 118 -10.24 -16.26 5.46
C PHE A 118 -8.80 -16.18 4.93
N TRP A 119 -7.87 -16.91 5.58
CA TRP A 119 -6.45 -16.94 5.23
C TRP A 119 -6.07 -18.12 4.32
N LYS A 120 -7.03 -18.94 3.91
CA LYS A 120 -6.78 -20.07 3.02
C LYS A 120 -6.07 -19.60 1.75
N GLU A 121 -4.95 -20.23 1.45
CA GLU A 121 -4.10 -19.94 0.27
C GLU A 121 -3.55 -18.50 0.22
N ARG A 122 -3.59 -17.77 1.36
CA ARG A 122 -3.13 -16.40 1.46
C ARG A 122 -1.99 -16.28 2.45
N VAL A 123 -1.08 -15.38 2.13
CA VAL A 123 -0.07 -14.93 3.08
C VAL A 123 -0.75 -14.07 4.14
N VAL A 124 -0.42 -14.29 5.40
CA VAL A 124 -0.96 -13.50 6.50
C VAL A 124 -0.30 -12.12 6.50
N TRP A 125 -0.97 -11.15 5.88
CA TRP A 125 -0.55 -9.76 5.86
C TRP A 125 -1.69 -8.84 6.28
N LEU A 126 -1.33 -7.79 7.03
CA LEU A 126 -2.22 -6.65 7.22
C LEU A 126 -2.07 -5.67 6.05
N ASP A 127 -2.53 -6.08 4.88
CA ASP A 127 -2.54 -5.25 3.67
C ASP A 127 -3.94 -4.70 3.36
N GLU A 128 -4.00 -3.82 2.35
CA GLU A 128 -5.26 -3.23 1.89
C GLU A 128 -6.24 -4.28 1.35
N SER A 129 -5.74 -5.37 0.78
CA SER A 129 -6.56 -6.46 0.25
C SER A 129 -7.26 -7.23 1.37
N ALA A 130 -6.53 -7.63 2.41
CA ALA A 130 -7.07 -8.28 3.60
C ALA A 130 -8.02 -7.37 4.38
N GLN A 131 -7.67 -6.09 4.54
CA GLN A 131 -8.60 -5.14 5.16
C GLN A 131 -9.86 -4.95 4.31
N SER A 132 -9.72 -4.79 2.99
CA SER A 132 -10.86 -4.65 2.07
C SER A 132 -11.78 -5.86 2.14
N GLN A 133 -11.22 -7.07 2.09
CA GLN A 133 -11.98 -8.31 2.21
C GLN A 133 -12.68 -8.42 3.57
N ALA A 134 -12.02 -8.08 4.68
CA ALA A 134 -12.65 -8.09 5.99
C ALA A 134 -13.81 -7.07 6.10
N ARG A 135 -13.64 -5.88 5.50
CA ARG A 135 -14.67 -4.83 5.48
C ARG A 135 -15.93 -5.27 4.75
N ARG A 136 -15.84 -6.17 3.76
CA ARG A 136 -17.02 -6.73 3.08
C ARG A 136 -17.94 -7.53 3.99
N TYR A 137 -17.43 -7.97 5.15
CA TYR A 137 -18.19 -8.63 6.19
C TYR A 137 -18.49 -7.71 7.39
N GLY A 138 -18.26 -6.40 7.25
CA GLY A 138 -18.45 -5.44 8.33
C GLY A 138 -17.36 -5.48 9.41
N ARG A 139 -16.18 -6.05 9.13
CA ARG A 139 -15.06 -6.09 10.09
C ARG A 139 -14.04 -5.00 9.80
N GLY A 140 -13.54 -4.36 10.86
CA GLY A 140 -12.50 -3.33 10.76
C GLY A 140 -11.10 -3.91 10.49
N TYR A 141 -10.88 -5.15 10.93
CA TYR A 141 -9.64 -5.90 10.71
C TYR A 141 -9.94 -7.29 10.16
N PRO A 142 -9.00 -7.88 9.40
CA PRO A 142 -9.09 -9.30 9.09
C PRO A 142 -8.99 -10.16 10.38
N PRO A 143 -9.54 -11.38 10.38
CA PRO A 143 -9.53 -12.24 11.55
C PRO A 143 -8.09 -12.58 11.94
N MET A 144 -7.81 -12.64 13.25
CA MET A 144 -6.48 -13.04 13.73
C MET A 144 -6.22 -14.50 13.32
N PRO A 145 -5.13 -14.81 12.59
CA PRO A 145 -4.82 -16.16 12.10
C PRO A 145 -4.57 -17.16 13.24
N TYR A 146 -4.08 -16.68 14.38
CA TYR A 146 -3.80 -17.47 15.57
C TYR A 146 -3.99 -16.61 16.83
N GLU A 147 -4.21 -17.24 17.97
CA GLU A 147 -4.24 -16.54 19.24
C GLU A 147 -2.82 -16.13 19.64
N GLY A 148 -2.55 -14.82 19.67
CA GLY A 148 -1.23 -14.32 19.99
C GLY A 148 -0.82 -14.60 21.44
N SER A 149 0.20 -15.43 21.65
CA SER A 149 0.85 -15.57 22.96
C SER A 149 1.50 -14.24 23.34
N GLY A 150 1.08 -13.64 24.45
CA GLY A 150 1.65 -12.38 24.96
C GLY A 150 0.93 -11.11 24.47
N LEU A 151 -0.34 -11.20 24.10
CA LEU A 151 -1.25 -10.05 24.22
C LEU A 151 -1.83 -9.99 25.64
N PRO A 152 -2.02 -8.80 26.23
CA PRO A 152 -2.80 -8.66 27.45
C PRO A 152 -4.17 -9.34 27.33
N GLN A 153 -4.74 -9.81 28.44
CA GLN A 153 -6.14 -10.20 28.45
C GLN A 153 -6.99 -8.96 28.21
N TYR A 154 -7.62 -8.89 27.04
CA TYR A 154 -8.61 -7.89 26.74
C TYR A 154 -9.99 -8.45 27.10
N PRO A 155 -10.87 -7.66 27.73
CA PRO A 155 -12.27 -8.05 27.88
C PRO A 155 -12.88 -8.30 26.50
N ASP A 156 -13.78 -9.28 26.39
CA ASP A 156 -14.58 -9.46 25.18
C ASP A 156 -15.57 -8.30 25.11
N ASP A 157 -15.15 -7.22 24.45
CA ASP A 157 -15.91 -5.97 24.36
C ASP A 157 -17.06 -6.05 23.34
N GLY A 158 -17.38 -7.24 22.83
CA GLY A 158 -18.42 -7.45 21.82
C GLY A 158 -18.11 -6.81 20.46
N GLY A 159 -16.93 -6.17 20.33
CA GLY A 159 -16.56 -5.31 19.22
C GLY A 159 -17.00 -3.86 19.43
N ARG A 160 -16.02 -2.94 19.45
CA ARG A 160 -16.25 -1.52 19.23
C ARG A 160 -16.68 -1.28 17.79
N VAL A 161 -17.51 -0.26 17.61
CA VAL A 161 -17.90 0.21 16.28
C VAL A 161 -16.96 1.35 15.88
N TRP A 162 -16.23 1.16 14.79
CA TRP A 162 -15.52 2.23 14.10
C TRP A 162 -16.39 2.78 12.98
N ASN A 163 -16.63 4.08 13.03
CA ASN A 163 -17.44 4.80 12.06
C ASN A 163 -16.56 5.27 10.92
N TYR A 164 -16.79 4.71 9.73
CA TYR A 164 -16.30 5.30 8.49
C TYR A 164 -17.36 6.27 7.96
N SER A 165 -17.15 7.56 8.19
CA SER A 165 -17.98 8.63 7.64
C SER A 165 -17.20 9.36 6.53
N GLY A 166 -17.60 9.19 5.28
CA GLY A 166 -17.21 10.11 4.21
C GLY A 166 -18.01 11.42 4.32
N ALA A 167 -17.49 12.53 3.80
CA ALA A 167 -18.20 13.82 3.80
C ALA A 167 -19.58 13.76 3.10
N GLU A 168 -19.74 12.83 2.14
CA GLU A 168 -20.98 12.62 1.37
C GLU A 168 -21.38 11.13 1.33
N GLY A 169 -20.71 10.27 2.11
CA GLY A 169 -20.88 8.81 2.09
C GLY A 169 -21.73 8.26 3.23
N PRO A 170 -22.20 7.01 3.13
CA PRO A 170 -22.99 6.38 4.20
C PRO A 170 -22.10 6.22 5.43
N ASN A 171 -22.68 6.40 6.62
CA ASN A 171 -21.99 6.05 7.85
C ASN A 171 -21.90 4.52 7.91
N ILE A 172 -20.71 3.97 7.69
CA ILE A 172 -20.46 2.53 7.75
C ILE A 172 -19.87 2.18 9.11
N HIS A 173 -20.56 1.29 9.82
CA HIS A 173 -20.22 0.82 11.15
C HIS A 173 -19.44 -0.49 11.06
N PHE A 174 -18.12 -0.41 11.08
CA PHE A 174 -17.27 -1.60 11.11
C PHE A 174 -17.06 -2.07 12.54
N VAL A 175 -17.22 -3.37 12.77
CA VAL A 175 -16.99 -4.01 14.06
C VAL A 175 -15.52 -4.38 14.20
N LEU A 176 -14.90 -3.96 15.29
CA LEU A 176 -13.54 -4.34 15.67
C LEU A 176 -13.38 -4.40 17.18
N SER A 177 -12.64 -5.36 17.69
CA SER A 177 -12.36 -5.48 19.12
C SER A 177 -11.04 -4.83 19.51
N SER A 178 -10.91 -4.46 20.79
CA SER A 178 -9.64 -4.02 21.34
C SER A 178 -8.54 -5.08 21.18
N LYS A 179 -8.92 -6.38 21.27
CA LYS A 179 -8.02 -7.53 21.05
C LYS A 179 -7.46 -7.56 19.63
N GLU A 180 -8.31 -7.41 18.62
CA GLU A 180 -7.89 -7.37 17.21
C GLU A 180 -6.98 -6.18 16.91
N SER A 181 -7.33 -4.99 17.41
CA SER A 181 -6.50 -3.80 17.21
C SER A 181 -5.11 -3.97 17.81
N ALA A 182 -5.01 -4.48 19.04
CA ALA A 182 -3.74 -4.75 19.69
C ALA A 182 -2.93 -5.87 18.99
N TYR A 183 -3.61 -6.93 18.53
CA TYR A 183 -2.98 -7.98 17.74
C TYR A 183 -2.36 -7.40 16.48
N TRP A 184 -3.13 -6.66 15.68
CA TRP A 184 -2.67 -6.16 14.39
C TRP A 184 -1.64 -5.05 14.51
N ASP A 185 -1.69 -4.23 15.56
CA ASP A 185 -0.62 -3.28 15.88
C ASP A 185 0.72 -4.01 16.14
N LYS A 186 0.72 -5.00 17.04
CA LYS A 186 1.90 -5.81 17.34
C LYS A 186 2.39 -6.59 16.12
N PHE A 187 1.47 -7.27 15.41
CA PHE A 187 1.76 -8.06 14.22
C PHE A 187 2.45 -7.20 13.16
N SER A 188 1.89 -6.02 12.86
CA SER A 188 2.43 -5.13 11.84
C SER A 188 3.86 -4.65 12.13
N LYS A 189 4.27 -4.59 13.40
CA LYS A 189 5.62 -4.17 13.81
C LYS A 189 6.63 -5.31 13.86
N THR A 190 6.16 -6.56 13.95
CA THR A 190 6.99 -7.73 14.22
C THR A 190 7.07 -8.72 13.06
N HIS A 191 6.20 -8.56 12.06
CA HIS A 191 6.12 -9.46 10.89
C HIS A 191 6.52 -8.73 9.61
N PRO A 192 6.96 -9.47 8.57
CA PRO A 192 7.29 -8.90 7.27
C PRO A 192 6.15 -8.05 6.69
N LYS A 193 6.48 -6.86 6.17
CA LYS A 193 5.52 -5.92 5.59
C LYS A 193 5.18 -6.28 4.14
N PRO A 194 3.94 -6.10 3.67
CA PRO A 194 3.59 -6.32 2.26
C PRO A 194 4.51 -5.53 1.31
N PRO A 195 4.89 -6.07 0.14
CA PRO A 195 5.75 -5.39 -0.85
C PRO A 195 5.29 -3.97 -1.19
N ASN A 196 3.98 -3.79 -1.44
CA ASN A 196 3.41 -2.49 -1.78
C ASN A 196 3.47 -1.49 -0.62
N THR A 197 3.36 -1.97 0.62
CA THR A 197 3.52 -1.13 1.82
C THR A 197 4.97 -0.66 1.97
N ILE A 198 5.94 -1.54 1.73
CA ILE A 198 7.36 -1.18 1.72
C ILE A 198 7.64 -0.15 0.63
N ALA A 199 7.20 -0.41 -0.61
CA ALA A 199 7.42 0.47 -1.75
C ALA A 199 6.84 1.87 -1.54
N ARG A 200 5.61 1.97 -1.02
CA ARG A 200 4.97 3.26 -0.72
C ARG A 200 5.74 4.07 0.32
N GLN A 201 6.19 3.42 1.39
CA GLN A 201 6.98 4.09 2.42
C GLN A 201 8.38 4.46 1.93
N GLN A 202 9.03 3.59 1.14
CA GLN A 202 10.32 3.88 0.50
C GLN A 202 10.20 5.11 -0.40
N GLN A 203 9.19 5.15 -1.30
CA GLN A 203 8.98 6.28 -2.20
C GLN A 203 8.81 7.60 -1.43
N SER A 204 7.90 7.62 -0.45
CA SER A 204 7.67 8.81 0.37
C SER A 204 8.95 9.24 1.12
N SER A 205 9.76 8.29 1.58
CA SER A 205 11.00 8.60 2.29
C SER A 205 12.10 9.04 1.34
N SER A 206 12.18 8.46 0.14
CA SER A 206 13.18 8.77 -0.88
C SER A 206 13.01 10.17 -1.44
N GLU A 207 11.76 10.59 -1.73
CA GLU A 207 11.47 11.95 -2.21
C GLU A 207 11.97 12.99 -1.20
N ASN A 208 11.60 12.84 0.07
CA ASN A 208 11.99 13.77 1.13
C ASN A 208 13.51 13.81 1.38
N LEU A 209 14.17 12.65 1.42
CA LEU A 209 15.60 12.56 1.75
C LEU A 209 16.50 12.97 0.57
N LEU A 210 16.16 12.57 -0.66
CA LEU A 210 16.94 12.95 -1.84
C LEU A 210 16.78 14.44 -2.15
N GLU A 211 15.58 15.00 -2.01
CA GLU A 211 15.39 16.45 -2.16
C GLU A 211 16.19 17.22 -1.11
N LEU A 212 16.15 16.78 0.15
CA LEU A 212 16.94 17.41 1.22
C LEU A 212 18.44 17.37 0.92
N ARG A 213 18.96 16.22 0.46
CA ARG A 213 20.37 16.07 0.13
C ARG A 213 20.74 16.87 -1.12
N HIS A 214 19.90 16.87 -2.15
CA HIS A 214 20.09 17.67 -3.35
C HIS A 214 20.09 19.17 -3.05
N ASP A 215 19.18 19.63 -2.18
CA ASP A 215 19.15 21.02 -1.69
C ASP A 215 20.48 21.38 -0.99
N TYR A 216 20.98 20.48 -0.14
CA TYR A 216 22.24 20.66 0.60
C TYR A 216 23.49 20.65 -0.30
N GLU A 217 23.62 19.67 -1.20
CA GLU A 217 24.82 19.44 -2.00
C GLU A 217 24.87 20.30 -3.27
N GLN A 218 23.73 20.57 -3.91
CA GLN A 218 23.66 21.14 -5.26
C GLN A 218 22.99 22.51 -5.33
N ARG A 219 22.02 22.80 -4.46
CA ARG A 219 21.27 24.08 -4.49
C ARG A 219 21.76 25.13 -3.48
N GLY A 220 22.99 24.99 -2.99
CA GLY A 220 23.60 25.95 -2.08
C GLY A 220 22.99 25.94 -0.66
N ASN A 221 22.37 24.83 -0.26
CA ASN A 221 21.83 24.63 1.08
C ASN A 221 20.86 25.74 1.53
N PRO A 222 19.72 25.93 0.83
CA PRO A 222 18.79 27.02 1.12
C PRO A 222 18.17 26.94 2.53
N ARG A 223 18.19 25.75 3.14
CA ARG A 223 17.66 25.49 4.48
C ARG A 223 18.67 25.79 5.60
N GLY A 224 19.93 26.06 5.26
CA GLY A 224 21.00 26.24 6.24
C GLY A 224 21.30 24.99 7.06
N THR A 225 20.99 23.80 6.52
CA THR A 225 21.17 22.51 7.19
C THR A 225 22.66 22.23 7.37
N THR A 226 23.09 21.84 8.56
CA THR A 226 24.47 21.40 8.82
C THR A 226 24.67 19.92 8.42
N PRO A 227 25.91 19.48 8.16
CA PRO A 227 26.19 18.06 7.92
C PRO A 227 25.66 17.15 9.05
N GLU A 228 25.80 17.58 10.31
CA GLU A 228 25.35 16.84 11.48
C GLU A 228 23.82 16.74 11.53
N GLU A 229 23.10 17.82 11.19
CA GLU A 229 21.64 17.81 11.12
C GLU A 229 21.15 16.90 9.99
N LEU A 230 21.79 16.93 8.81
CA LEU A 230 21.46 16.05 7.70
C LEU A 230 21.60 14.57 8.11
N ALA A 231 22.73 14.21 8.71
CA ALA A 231 22.97 12.86 9.21
C ALA A 231 21.96 12.45 10.31
N GLN A 232 21.58 13.37 11.20
CA GLN A 232 20.59 13.12 12.23
C GLN A 232 19.18 12.90 11.65
N ILE A 233 18.82 13.65 10.61
CA ILE A 233 17.56 13.49 9.89
C ILE A 233 17.53 12.10 9.23
N GLU A 234 18.56 11.76 8.44
CA GLU A 234 18.70 10.45 7.79
C GLU A 234 18.59 9.30 8.81
N ALA A 235 19.33 9.38 9.92
CA ALA A 235 19.28 8.38 10.99
C ALA A 235 17.89 8.28 11.65
N THR A 236 17.17 9.40 11.78
CA THR A 236 15.83 9.42 12.35
C THR A 236 14.80 8.75 11.45
N TYR A 237 14.86 8.97 10.12
CA TYR A 237 14.00 8.29 9.17
C TYR A 237 14.20 6.77 9.23
N LYS A 238 15.47 6.33 9.17
CA LYS A 238 15.82 4.90 9.25
C LYS A 238 15.33 4.27 10.56
N ARG A 239 15.62 4.89 11.70
CA ARG A 239 15.17 4.40 13.01
C ARG A 239 13.65 4.27 13.10
N ARG A 240 12.91 5.29 12.67
CA ARG A 240 11.44 5.25 12.69
C ARG A 240 10.88 4.16 11.78
N ALA A 241 11.47 3.95 10.60
CA ALA A 241 11.05 2.87 9.71
C ALA A 241 11.23 1.50 10.40
N VAL A 242 12.37 1.28 11.05
CA VAL A 242 12.63 0.04 11.81
C VAL A 242 11.67 -0.13 12.99
N GLU A 243 11.41 0.93 13.77
CA GLU A 243 10.43 0.93 14.87
C GLU A 243 9.00 0.58 14.40
N LEU A 244 8.68 0.89 13.15
CA LEU A 244 7.40 0.57 12.51
C LEU A 244 7.38 -0.81 11.84
N GLY A 245 8.46 -1.59 11.95
CA GLY A 245 8.57 -2.95 11.40
C GLY A 245 8.95 -3.01 9.92
N TYR A 246 9.45 -1.92 9.33
CA TYR A 246 9.96 -1.96 7.96
C TYR A 246 11.36 -2.61 7.91
N PRO A 247 11.72 -3.26 6.78
CA PRO A 247 13.06 -3.79 6.59
C PRO A 247 14.09 -2.66 6.58
N GLN A 248 15.10 -2.74 7.45
CA GLN A 248 16.16 -1.72 7.52
C GLN A 248 16.90 -1.55 6.19
N GLU A 249 17.07 -2.64 5.42
CA GLU A 249 17.76 -2.66 4.13
C GLU A 249 17.10 -1.73 3.11
N ALA A 250 15.77 -1.60 3.18
CA ALA A 250 14.98 -0.76 2.30
C ALA A 250 15.19 0.75 2.54
N PHE A 251 15.75 1.13 3.69
CA PHE A 251 15.93 2.53 4.11
C PHE A 251 17.41 2.93 4.17
N GLU A 252 18.30 2.12 3.58
CA GLU A 252 19.64 2.56 3.24
C GLU A 252 19.60 3.55 2.08
N TYR A 253 20.57 4.47 2.03
CA TYR A 253 20.60 5.54 1.02
C TYR A 253 20.50 5.01 -0.41
N GLU A 254 21.25 3.97 -0.77
CA GLU A 254 21.22 3.38 -2.11
C GLU A 254 19.86 2.79 -2.46
N ALA A 255 19.18 2.15 -1.51
CA ALA A 255 17.83 1.61 -1.72
C ALA A 255 16.81 2.73 -1.97
N LEU A 256 16.90 3.83 -1.20
CA LEU A 256 16.05 5.00 -1.38
C LEU A 256 16.34 5.72 -2.71
N PHE A 257 17.61 5.87 -3.07
CA PHE A 257 18.03 6.40 -4.37
C PHE A 257 17.37 5.64 -5.52
N TRP A 258 17.50 4.31 -5.54
CA TRP A 258 16.92 3.50 -6.61
C TRP A 258 15.39 3.45 -6.56
N SER A 259 14.78 3.51 -5.38
CA SER A 259 13.32 3.64 -5.25
C SER A 259 12.80 4.91 -5.91
N TYR A 260 13.47 6.04 -5.71
CA TYR A 260 13.13 7.31 -6.36
C TYR A 260 13.30 7.22 -7.87
N VAL A 261 14.46 6.74 -8.35
CA VAL A 261 14.73 6.58 -9.79
C VAL A 261 13.66 5.72 -10.46
N GLN A 262 13.33 4.56 -9.89
CA GLN A 262 12.33 3.66 -10.47
C GLN A 262 10.91 4.27 -10.48
N ALA A 263 10.51 4.94 -9.39
CA ALA A 263 9.20 5.59 -9.31
C ALA A 263 9.09 6.75 -10.32
N THR A 264 10.11 7.61 -10.39
CA THR A 264 10.13 8.75 -11.31
C THR A 264 10.27 8.32 -12.77
N GLN A 265 11.02 7.26 -13.07
CA GLN A 265 11.08 6.66 -14.40
C GLN A 265 9.73 6.05 -14.82
N GLN A 266 8.97 5.48 -13.88
CA GLN A 266 7.61 5.03 -14.14
C GLN A 266 6.67 6.21 -14.44
N GLU A 267 6.70 7.27 -13.64
CA GLU A 267 5.92 8.49 -13.89
C GLU A 267 6.26 9.12 -15.25
N TYR A 268 7.55 9.18 -15.60
CA TYR A 268 8.00 9.65 -16.91
C TYR A 268 7.41 8.83 -18.05
N ARG A 269 7.45 7.49 -17.95
CA ARG A 269 6.86 6.59 -18.96
C ARG A 269 5.35 6.77 -19.08
N GLU A 270 4.64 6.87 -17.96
CA GLU A 270 3.18 7.11 -17.96
C GLU A 270 2.80 8.44 -18.62
N LEU A 271 3.60 9.50 -18.45
CA LEU A 271 3.39 10.75 -19.16
C LEU A 271 3.53 10.56 -20.68
N LEU A 272 4.53 9.81 -21.13
CA LEU A 272 4.72 9.54 -22.57
C LEU A 272 3.59 8.66 -23.13
N ASP A 273 3.20 7.61 -22.41
CA ASP A 273 2.15 6.68 -22.81
C ASP A 273 0.77 7.35 -22.91
N THR A 274 0.54 8.40 -22.12
CA THR A 274 -0.67 9.25 -22.21
C THR A 274 -0.60 10.31 -23.33
N GLY A 275 0.34 10.16 -24.26
CA GLY A 275 0.49 11.00 -25.45
C GLY A 275 1.22 12.33 -25.21
N GLN A 276 1.83 12.54 -24.04
CA GLN A 276 2.67 13.72 -23.84
C GLN A 276 3.97 13.57 -24.63
N THR A 277 4.37 14.64 -25.31
CA THR A 277 5.71 14.69 -25.91
C THR A 277 6.76 15.00 -24.85
N THR A 278 8.02 14.66 -25.15
CA THR A 278 9.18 15.02 -24.31
C THR A 278 9.31 16.53 -24.06
N ASN A 279 8.72 17.36 -24.94
CA ASN A 279 8.69 18.81 -24.84
C ASN A 279 7.46 19.38 -24.11
N SER A 280 6.54 18.54 -23.65
CA SER A 280 5.33 18.96 -22.95
C SER A 280 5.67 19.69 -21.64
N ILE A 281 4.76 20.58 -21.21
CA ILE A 281 4.90 21.31 -19.94
C ILE A 281 5.01 20.33 -18.77
N ARG A 282 4.27 19.21 -18.81
CA ARG A 282 4.28 18.20 -17.75
C ARG A 282 5.63 17.49 -17.65
N VAL A 283 6.17 17.02 -18.78
CA VAL A 283 7.49 16.38 -18.80
C VAL A 283 8.60 17.37 -18.39
N LYS A 284 8.58 18.60 -18.92
CA LYS A 284 9.55 19.63 -18.52
C LYS A 284 9.48 19.94 -17.03
N LYS A 285 8.27 20.01 -16.46
CA LYS A 285 8.09 20.23 -15.03
C LYS A 285 8.66 19.08 -14.21
N LEU A 286 8.41 17.83 -14.61
CA LEU A 286 8.99 16.66 -13.95
C LEU A 286 10.52 16.73 -13.94
N LEU A 287 11.13 16.90 -15.12
CA LEU A 287 12.59 16.91 -15.28
C LEU A 287 13.27 18.10 -14.57
N ALA A 288 12.59 19.24 -14.43
CA ALA A 288 13.15 20.41 -13.75
C ALA A 288 13.27 20.26 -12.22
N HIS A 289 12.56 19.30 -11.61
CA HIS A 289 12.53 19.12 -10.15
C HIS A 289 13.21 17.83 -9.69
N LEU A 290 13.99 17.18 -10.56
CA LEU A 290 14.68 15.95 -10.21
C LEU A 290 15.72 16.19 -9.11
N ALA A 291 15.80 15.25 -8.19
CA ALA A 291 16.87 15.18 -7.19
C ALA A 291 18.12 14.43 -7.70
N VAL A 292 18.03 13.83 -8.90
CA VAL A 292 19.06 13.00 -9.55
C VAL A 292 19.30 13.48 -10.98
N ASP A 293 20.38 13.01 -11.61
CA ASP A 293 20.64 13.26 -13.03
C ASP A 293 19.48 12.73 -13.90
N ALA A 294 19.03 13.53 -14.86
CA ALA A 294 17.92 13.21 -15.76
C ALA A 294 18.14 11.91 -16.53
N ASN A 295 19.38 11.54 -16.82
CA ASN A 295 19.71 10.32 -17.56
C ASN A 295 19.26 9.06 -16.80
N TYR A 296 19.22 9.07 -15.46
CA TYR A 296 18.66 7.95 -14.68
C TYR A 296 17.16 7.74 -14.92
N ILE A 297 16.45 8.78 -15.36
CA ILE A 297 15.01 8.76 -15.57
C ILE A 297 14.68 8.48 -17.04
N THR A 298 15.39 9.13 -17.97
CA THR A 298 15.10 9.06 -19.40
C THR A 298 15.65 7.82 -20.09
N ASP A 299 16.77 7.29 -19.60
CA ASP A 299 17.49 6.22 -20.28
C ASP A 299 17.20 4.86 -19.61
N PRO A 300 17.22 3.76 -20.37
CA PRO A 300 17.13 2.42 -19.80
C PRO A 300 18.27 2.16 -18.79
N LEU A 301 17.92 1.60 -17.64
CA LEU A 301 18.92 1.22 -16.64
C LEU A 301 19.81 0.10 -17.16
N THR A 302 21.11 0.21 -16.92
CA THR A 302 22.08 -0.86 -17.18
C THR A 302 21.88 -2.04 -16.22
N ASP A 303 22.36 -3.24 -16.59
CA ASP A 303 22.26 -4.42 -15.72
C ASP A 303 22.90 -4.20 -14.33
N ALA A 304 24.00 -3.45 -14.27
CA ALA A 304 24.65 -3.10 -13.01
C ALA A 304 23.74 -2.23 -12.11
N GLN A 305 23.03 -1.27 -12.71
CA GLN A 305 22.07 -0.41 -12.01
C GLN A 305 20.82 -1.19 -11.59
N VAL A 306 20.31 -2.09 -12.43
CA VAL A 306 19.21 -3.00 -12.07
C VAL A 306 19.60 -3.90 -10.91
N LYS A 307 20.84 -4.41 -10.90
CA LYS A 307 21.36 -5.22 -9.79
C LYS A 307 21.47 -4.39 -8.50
N ALA A 308 22.02 -3.17 -8.58
CA ALA A 308 22.12 -2.25 -7.46
C ALA A 308 20.73 -1.91 -6.88
N ALA A 309 19.75 -1.61 -7.73
CA ALA A 309 18.37 -1.32 -7.34
C ALA A 309 17.68 -2.46 -6.59
N ASN A 310 18.06 -3.72 -6.86
CA ASN A 310 17.51 -4.90 -6.21
C ASN A 310 18.39 -5.46 -5.09
N ALA A 311 19.58 -4.91 -4.84
CA ALA A 311 20.53 -5.43 -3.86
C ALA A 311 19.93 -5.51 -2.45
N TRP A 312 19.18 -4.48 -2.03
CA TRP A 312 18.52 -4.47 -0.71
C TRP A 312 17.45 -5.55 -0.57
N LYS A 313 16.71 -5.85 -1.65
CA LYS A 313 15.68 -6.91 -1.67
C LYS A 313 16.33 -8.27 -1.45
N VAL A 314 17.44 -8.52 -2.13
CA VAL A 314 18.23 -9.76 -1.98
C VAL A 314 18.73 -9.90 -0.53
N SER A 315 19.37 -8.85 0.00
CA SER A 315 19.86 -8.84 1.39
C SER A 315 18.75 -9.08 2.41
N TYR A 316 17.57 -8.47 2.18
CA TYR A 316 16.41 -8.66 3.05
C TYR A 316 15.90 -10.10 3.01
N LEU A 317 15.73 -10.70 1.83
CA LEU A 317 15.28 -12.10 1.70
C LEU A 317 16.25 -13.08 2.34
N GLN A 318 17.56 -12.86 2.16
CA GLN A 318 18.60 -13.65 2.82
C GLN A 318 18.52 -13.50 4.35
N ARG A 319 18.23 -12.31 4.87
CA ARG A 319 18.01 -12.10 6.31
C ARG A 319 16.76 -12.84 6.80
N LEU A 320 15.61 -12.70 6.12
CA LEU A 320 14.37 -13.40 6.49
C LEU A 320 14.59 -14.91 6.56
N ARG A 321 15.33 -15.48 5.62
CA ARG A 321 15.65 -16.91 5.62
C ARG A 321 16.53 -17.32 6.80
N ARG A 322 17.55 -16.51 7.13
CA ARG A 322 18.40 -16.74 8.32
C ARG A 322 17.61 -16.63 9.63
N GLU A 323 16.63 -15.74 9.67
CA GLU A 323 15.72 -15.55 10.80
C GLU A 323 14.62 -16.62 10.86
N GLN A 324 14.61 -17.60 9.95
CA GLN A 324 13.62 -18.68 9.86
C GLN A 324 12.18 -18.17 9.78
N VAL A 325 11.99 -17.03 9.11
CA VAL A 325 10.65 -16.49 8.82
C VAL A 325 9.90 -17.46 7.90
N ASP A 326 8.59 -17.56 8.10
CA ASP A 326 7.70 -18.42 7.32
C ASP A 326 7.93 -18.25 5.81
N GLU A 327 8.18 -19.38 5.13
CA GLU A 327 8.51 -19.44 3.70
C GLU A 327 7.40 -18.86 2.81
N SER A 328 6.15 -18.79 3.29
CA SER A 328 5.06 -18.12 2.57
C SER A 328 5.36 -16.64 2.31
N TYR A 329 6.00 -15.94 3.25
CA TYR A 329 6.45 -14.56 3.04
C TYR A 329 7.55 -14.47 1.99
N ILE A 330 8.56 -15.33 2.09
CA ILE A 330 9.71 -15.36 1.18
C ILE A 330 9.22 -15.60 -0.25
N ASN A 331 8.38 -16.61 -0.46
CA ASN A 331 7.80 -16.93 -1.76
C ASN A 331 6.95 -15.78 -2.33
N ALA A 332 6.20 -15.09 -1.47
CA ALA A 332 5.39 -13.96 -1.88
C ALA A 332 6.24 -12.75 -2.30
N TYR A 333 7.35 -12.48 -1.62
CA TYR A 333 8.30 -11.47 -2.04
C TYR A 333 9.00 -11.83 -3.36
N LEU A 334 9.48 -13.08 -3.50
CA LEU A 334 10.10 -13.55 -4.75
C LEU A 334 9.16 -13.32 -5.94
N LYS A 335 7.89 -13.73 -5.79
CA LYS A 335 6.85 -13.49 -6.80
C LYS A 335 6.62 -12.00 -7.04
N SER A 336 6.42 -11.21 -5.98
CA SER A 336 6.10 -9.78 -6.11
C SER A 336 7.24 -8.94 -6.67
N TRP A 337 8.49 -9.33 -6.44
CA TRP A 337 9.67 -8.61 -6.92
C TRP A 337 10.25 -9.22 -8.20
N ASN A 338 9.61 -10.25 -8.74
CA ASN A 338 10.07 -10.98 -9.92
C ASN A 338 11.53 -11.45 -9.77
N LEU A 339 11.86 -12.01 -8.61
CA LEU A 339 13.18 -12.56 -8.29
C LEU A 339 13.09 -14.09 -8.27
N SER A 340 14.09 -14.77 -8.84
CA SER A 340 14.19 -16.23 -8.71
C SER A 340 14.84 -16.62 -7.40
N SER A 341 14.44 -17.78 -6.86
CA SER A 341 15.03 -18.34 -5.64
C SER A 341 16.52 -18.61 -5.82
N GLU A 342 16.95 -19.11 -6.99
CA GLU A 342 18.36 -19.39 -7.24
C GLU A 342 19.20 -18.11 -7.23
N ALA A 343 18.72 -17.04 -7.85
CA ALA A 343 19.44 -15.77 -7.90
C ALA A 343 19.62 -15.13 -6.51
N VAL A 344 18.67 -15.35 -5.59
CA VAL A 344 18.68 -14.77 -4.25
C VAL A 344 19.49 -15.62 -3.26
N PHE A 345 19.39 -16.95 -3.34
CA PHE A 345 19.91 -17.84 -2.29
C PHE A 345 21.09 -18.72 -2.70
N ASN A 346 21.32 -18.97 -4.00
CA ASN A 346 22.41 -19.82 -4.47
C ASN A 346 23.67 -19.02 -4.88
N GLY A 347 23.66 -17.70 -4.66
CA GLY A 347 24.74 -16.77 -5.00
C GLY A 347 25.99 -16.81 -4.11
N THR A 348 26.24 -17.90 -3.38
CA THR A 348 27.54 -18.16 -2.75
C THR A 348 28.55 -18.66 -3.77
N ASN A 349 29.12 -17.74 -4.53
CA ASN A 349 30.57 -17.80 -4.73
C ASN A 349 31.18 -16.95 -3.61
N GLN A 350 31.55 -17.62 -2.52
CA GLN A 350 32.49 -17.08 -1.54
C GLN A 350 33.81 -16.76 -2.25
N PRO A 351 34.42 -15.59 -2.02
CA PRO A 351 35.84 -15.51 -1.73
C PRO A 351 36.12 -15.82 -0.26
#